data_AF-A0AAW6WDG9-F1
#
_entry.id   AF-A0AAW6WDG9-F1
#
_cell.length_a   1.000
_cell.length_b   1.000
_cell.length_c   1.000
_cell.angle_alpha   90.00
_cell.angle_beta   90.00
_cell.angle_gamma   90.00
#
_symmetry.space_group_name_H-M   'P 1'
#
loop_
_entity.id
_entity.type
_entity.pdbx_description
1 polymer ?
#
loop_
_entity_poly.entity_id
_entity_poly.type
_entity_poly.pdbx_seq_one_letter_code
_entity_poly.pdbx_strand_id
1 'polypeptide(L)'
;MEELPFLRKDQSGTLNGNLTVQGSIYAADNVTAYSDIRLKKNIKPIGNALDKVLSLTGYTFDMNGKRNTGVIAQELRKVLPEAVVEDDKGYLSVAYGNIVGLLINAIKEQQKQIDELRGEKYGTSN
;
A
#
# COMPACT_ATOMS: atom_id res chain seq x y z
N MET A 1 26.67 -15.81 -11.76
CA MET A 1 25.52 -15.07 -11.20
C MET A 1 24.65 -14.72 -12.39
N GLU A 2 23.45 -15.30 -12.49
CA GLU A 2 22.55 -15.03 -13.62
C GLU A 2 22.19 -13.55 -13.65
N GLU A 3 22.25 -12.91 -14.83
CA GLU A 3 21.77 -11.54 -15.00
C GLU A 3 20.27 -11.50 -14.67
N LEU A 4 19.90 -10.64 -13.72
CA LEU A 4 18.50 -10.42 -13.41
C LEU A 4 17.84 -9.75 -14.63
N PRO A 5 16.85 -10.38 -15.29
CA PRO A 5 16.35 -10.01 -16.62
C PRO A 5 15.62 -8.65 -16.68
N PHE A 6 15.68 -7.88 -15.60
CA PHE A 6 14.84 -6.71 -15.37
C PHE A 6 15.64 -5.43 -15.08
N LEU A 7 16.97 -5.51 -14.99
CA LEU A 7 17.84 -4.34 -14.87
C LEU A 7 17.67 -3.41 -16.09
N ARG A 8 17.43 -2.11 -15.85
CA ARG A 8 17.39 -1.11 -16.93
C ARG A 8 18.82 -0.86 -17.41
N LYS A 9 19.01 -0.78 -18.73
CA LYS A 9 20.31 -0.55 -19.39
C LYS A 9 20.49 0.91 -19.85
N ASP A 10 19.74 1.85 -19.26
CA ASP A 10 19.90 3.30 -19.45
C ASP A 10 21.09 3.83 -18.62
N GLN A 11 21.24 5.15 -18.46
CA GLN A 11 22.22 5.76 -17.55
C GLN A 11 21.85 5.53 -16.06
N SER A 12 21.33 4.36 -15.71
CA SER A 12 21.01 4.01 -14.33
C SER A 12 22.23 3.48 -13.58
N GLY A 13 22.40 3.95 -12.34
CA GLY A 13 23.24 3.26 -11.37
C GLY A 13 22.47 2.07 -10.79
N THR A 14 23.09 0.89 -10.78
CA THR A 14 22.51 -0.29 -10.12
C THR A 14 23.15 -0.49 -8.75
N LEU A 15 22.32 -0.58 -7.70
CA LEU A 15 22.72 -0.99 -6.37
C LEU A 15 22.34 -2.46 -6.16
N ASN A 16 23.32 -3.30 -5.82
CA ASN A 16 23.08 -4.67 -5.38
C ASN A 16 23.02 -4.72 -3.85
N GLY A 17 21.83 -4.61 -3.28
CA GLY A 17 21.59 -4.64 -1.83
C GLY A 17 20.41 -3.76 -1.39
N ASN A 18 20.27 -3.60 -0.07
CA ASN A 18 19.28 -2.71 0.52
C ASN A 18 19.78 -1.27 0.55
N LEU A 19 18.88 -0.30 0.32
CA LEU A 19 19.16 1.12 0.47
C LEU A 19 18.55 1.65 1.77
N THR A 20 19.38 2.15 2.69
CA THR A 20 18.94 2.89 3.89
C THR A 20 19.34 4.35 3.74
N VAL A 21 18.38 5.27 3.82
CA VAL A 21 18.62 6.71 3.65
C VAL A 21 18.31 7.44 4.95
N GLN A 22 19.32 8.12 5.52
CA GLN A 22 19.11 9.08 6.59
C GLN A 22 18.77 10.45 5.99
N GLY A 23 17.48 10.68 5.71
CA GLY A 23 17.01 11.90 5.09
C GLY A 23 15.80 11.66 4.18
N SER A 24 15.66 12.52 3.16
CA SER A 24 14.57 12.43 2.19
C SER A 24 15.07 11.86 0.87
N ILE A 25 14.20 11.12 0.17
CA ILE A 25 14.41 10.70 -1.21
C ILE A 25 13.62 11.66 -2.11
N TYR A 26 14.29 12.37 -3.01
CA TYR A 26 13.68 13.21 -4.04
C TYR A 26 13.87 12.56 -5.40
N ALA A 27 12.78 12.15 -6.06
CA ALA A 27 12.79 11.60 -7.41
C ALA A 27 12.22 12.64 -8.39
N ALA A 28 12.97 12.96 -9.46
CA ALA A 28 12.52 13.93 -10.46
C ALA A 28 11.35 13.41 -11.30
N ASP A 29 11.29 12.09 -11.52
CA ASP A 29 10.23 11.42 -12.27
C ASP A 29 9.40 10.50 -11.34
N ASN A 30 9.60 9.18 -11.41
CA ASN A 30 8.75 8.19 -10.77
C ASN A 30 9.54 7.16 -9.94
N VAL A 31 8.88 6.57 -8.93
CA VAL A 31 9.38 5.44 -8.15
C VAL A 31 8.57 4.20 -8.55
N THR A 32 9.17 3.30 -9.34
CA THR A 32 8.49 2.10 -9.83
C THR A 32 9.06 0.83 -9.18
N ALA A 33 8.18 -0.07 -8.75
CA ALA A 33 8.53 -1.44 -8.35
C ALA A 33 7.92 -2.46 -9.32
N TYR A 34 8.53 -3.65 -9.44
CA TYR A 34 7.99 -4.71 -10.29
C TYR A 34 6.65 -5.20 -9.75
N SER A 35 5.66 -5.29 -10.65
CA SER A 35 4.30 -5.74 -10.31
C SER A 35 3.72 -6.73 -11.34
N ASP A 36 4.56 -7.25 -12.24
CA ASP A 36 4.19 -8.20 -13.29
C ASP A 36 3.66 -9.52 -12.69
N ILE A 37 2.57 -10.05 -13.28
CA ILE A 37 1.92 -11.28 -12.80
C ILE A 37 2.86 -12.50 -12.85
N ARG A 38 3.82 -12.53 -13.78
CA ARG A 38 4.80 -13.63 -13.92
C ARG A 38 5.75 -13.72 -12.74
N LEU A 39 5.89 -12.64 -11.97
CA LEU A 39 6.72 -12.57 -10.76
C LEU A 39 5.92 -12.88 -9.48
N LYS A 40 4.61 -13.15 -9.60
CA LYS A 40 3.69 -13.33 -8.47
C LYS A 40 3.15 -14.76 -8.42
N LYS A 41 2.90 -15.27 -7.21
CA LYS A 41 2.29 -16.58 -6.94
C LYS A 41 1.23 -16.40 -5.85
N ASN A 42 0.29 -17.36 -5.73
CA ASN A 42 -0.75 -17.38 -4.70
C ASN A 42 -1.59 -16.09 -4.63
N ILE A 43 -1.96 -15.54 -5.79
CA ILE A 43 -2.67 -14.26 -5.90
C ILE A 43 -4.11 -14.41 -5.42
N LYS A 44 -4.51 -13.59 -4.45
CA LYS A 44 -5.88 -13.50 -3.93
C LYS A 44 -6.30 -12.04 -3.78
N PRO A 45 -7.56 -11.67 -4.04
CA PRO A 45 -8.07 -10.35 -3.71
C PRO A 45 -7.98 -10.07 -2.20
N ILE A 46 -7.73 -8.82 -1.82
CA ILE A 46 -7.86 -8.37 -0.43
C ILE A 46 -9.36 -8.30 -0.13
N GLY A 47 -9.87 -9.20 0.70
CA GLY A 47 -11.26 -9.21 1.16
C GLY A 47 -11.48 -8.36 2.42
N ASN A 48 -12.76 -8.03 2.68
CA ASN A 48 -13.21 -7.15 3.75
C ASN A 48 -12.45 -5.82 3.74
N ALA A 49 -12.14 -5.32 2.55
CA ALA A 49 -11.23 -4.21 2.37
C ALA A 49 -11.82 -2.91 2.94
N LEU A 50 -13.12 -2.69 2.77
CA LEU A 50 -13.82 -1.54 3.32
C LEU A 50 -13.78 -1.57 4.85
N ASP A 51 -14.15 -2.68 5.48
CA ASP A 51 -14.12 -2.83 6.94
C ASP A 51 -12.72 -2.59 7.52
N LYS A 52 -11.70 -3.15 6.86
CA LYS A 52 -10.30 -2.93 7.21
C LYS A 52 -9.93 -1.45 7.16
N VAL A 53 -10.28 -0.74 6.09
CA VAL A 53 -10.02 0.72 5.97
C VAL A 53 -10.79 1.50 7.04
N LEU A 54 -12.06 1.16 7.29
CA LEU A 54 -12.90 1.81 8.31
C LEU A 54 -12.37 1.60 9.74
N SER A 55 -11.63 0.52 9.99
CA SER A 55 -10.98 0.27 11.27
C SER A 55 -9.66 1.04 11.47
N LEU A 56 -9.12 1.66 10.42
CA LEU A 56 -7.89 2.45 10.48
C LEU A 56 -8.20 3.92 10.73
N THR A 57 -7.28 4.60 11.41
CA THR A 57 -7.34 6.04 11.64
C THR A 57 -6.16 6.74 10.96
N GLY A 58 -6.43 7.83 10.26
CA GLY A 58 -5.40 8.76 9.81
C GLY A 58 -5.03 9.73 10.93
N TYR A 59 -3.74 9.86 11.21
CA TYR A 59 -3.23 10.69 12.29
C TYR A 59 -2.39 11.85 11.76
N THR A 60 -2.45 12.98 12.45
CA THR A 60 -1.36 13.97 12.41
C THR A 60 -0.50 13.82 13.67
N PHE A 61 0.81 13.96 13.54
CA PHE A 61 1.75 13.76 14.64
C PHE A 61 3.02 14.59 14.43
N ASP A 62 3.78 14.81 15.51
CA ASP A 62 5.06 15.49 15.46
C ASP A 62 6.20 14.47 15.47
N MET A 63 7.14 14.61 14.54
CA MET A 63 8.33 13.76 14.44
C MET A 63 9.50 14.59 13.94
N ASN A 64 10.66 14.49 14.60
CA ASN A 64 11.87 15.26 14.28
C ASN A 64 11.61 16.77 14.16
N GLY A 65 10.79 17.33 15.05
CA GLY A 65 10.45 18.76 15.08
C GLY A 65 9.55 19.23 13.93
N LYS A 66 8.91 18.31 13.18
CA LYS A 66 7.99 18.64 12.09
C LYS A 66 6.64 17.96 12.29
N ARG A 67 5.56 18.65 11.93
CA ARG A 67 4.21 18.08 11.82
C ARG A 67 4.11 17.23 10.57
N ASN A 68 3.64 15.99 10.72
CA ASN A 68 3.45 15.01 9.66
C ASN A 68 2.05 14.40 9.74
N THR A 69 1.68 13.62 8.72
CA THR A 69 0.45 12.83 8.67
C THR A 69 0.75 11.41 8.22
N GLY A 70 -0.06 10.44 8.66
CA GLY A 70 0.12 9.04 8.31
C GLY A 70 -0.76 8.11 9.14
N VAL A 71 -0.29 6.87 9.30
CA VAL A 71 -0.97 5.81 10.04
C VAL A 71 -0.05 5.25 11.12
N ILE A 72 -0.64 4.64 12.16
CA ILE A 72 0.12 3.86 13.15
C ILE A 72 0.38 2.46 12.56
N ALA A 73 1.66 2.09 12.43
CA ALA A 73 2.06 0.83 11.80
C ALA A 73 1.50 -0.41 12.53
N GLN A 74 1.34 -0.33 13.85
CA GLN A 74 0.77 -1.39 14.69
C GLN A 74 -0.72 -1.64 14.39
N GLU A 75 -1.48 -0.59 14.05
CA GLU A 75 -2.87 -0.72 13.64
C GLU A 75 -2.96 -1.30 12.23
N LEU A 76 -2.15 -0.77 11.31
CA LEU A 76 -2.08 -1.27 9.94
C LEU A 76 -1.70 -2.76 9.89
N ARG A 77 -0.75 -3.21 10.73
CA ARG A 77 -0.31 -4.61 10.79
C ARG A 77 -1.45 -5.58 11.10
N LYS A 78 -2.47 -5.16 11.86
CA LYS A 78 -3.63 -6.02 12.20
C LYS A 78 -4.52 -6.31 11.00
N VAL A 79 -4.54 -5.42 10.00
CA VAL A 79 -5.50 -5.49 8.88
C VAL A 79 -4.85 -5.70 7.52
N LEU A 80 -3.61 -5.22 7.35
CA LEU A 80 -2.78 -5.31 6.14
C LEU A 80 -1.31 -5.54 6.52
N PRO A 81 -0.96 -6.71 7.11
CA PRO A 81 0.41 -7.00 7.54
C PRO A 81 1.43 -6.95 6.41
N GLU A 82 1.02 -7.20 5.17
CA GLU A 82 1.88 -7.18 3.97
C GLU A 82 2.41 -5.77 3.60
N ALA A 83 1.83 -4.72 4.20
CA ALA A 83 2.29 -3.35 4.05
C ALA A 83 3.18 -2.88 5.21
N VAL A 84 3.49 -3.73 6.18
CA VAL A 84 4.30 -3.39 7.37
C VAL A 84 5.59 -4.21 7.38
N VAL A 85 6.71 -3.54 7.60
CA VAL A 85 8.04 -4.15 7.70
C VAL A 85 8.57 -3.91 9.11
N GLU A 86 9.11 -4.95 9.73
CA GLU A 86 9.73 -4.91 11.06
C GLU A 86 11.25 -5.04 10.91
N ASP A 87 12.01 -4.15 11.56
CA ASP A 87 13.47 -4.25 11.61
C ASP A 87 13.97 -5.20 12.71
N ASP A 88 15.28 -5.37 12.81
CA ASP A 88 15.94 -6.24 13.79
C ASP A 88 15.76 -5.78 15.24
N LYS A 89 15.32 -4.54 15.46
CA LYS A 89 15.05 -3.93 16.76
C LYS A 89 13.57 -3.89 17.11
N GLY A 90 12.70 -4.39 16.24
CA GLY A 90 11.25 -4.42 16.43
C GLY A 90 10.54 -3.10 16.07
N TYR A 91 11.22 -2.13 15.44
CA TYR A 91 10.56 -0.95 14.91
C TYR A 91 9.80 -1.30 13.63
N LEU A 92 8.56 -0.81 13.55
CA LEU A 92 7.69 -1.03 12.41
C LEU A 92 7.73 0.17 11.45
N SER A 93 7.85 -0.13 10.16
CA SER A 93 7.77 0.82 9.06
C SER A 93 6.66 0.42 8.09
N VAL A 94 6.17 1.38 7.31
CA VAL A 94 5.02 1.19 6.40
C VAL A 94 5.47 1.34 4.95
N ALA A 95 5.21 0.32 4.14
CA ALA A 95 5.32 0.39 2.68
C ALA A 95 4.08 1.10 2.12
N TYR A 96 4.06 2.44 2.21
CA TYR A 96 2.87 3.25 1.89
C TYR A 96 2.26 2.97 0.51
N GLY A 97 3.09 2.70 -0.50
CA GLY A 97 2.61 2.32 -1.84
C GLY A 97 1.77 1.03 -1.88
N ASN A 98 2.00 0.11 -0.95
CA ASN A 98 1.27 -1.16 -0.87
C ASN A 98 -0.16 -0.98 -0.33
N ILE A 99 -0.43 0.11 0.40
CA ILE A 99 -1.78 0.42 0.94
C ILE A 99 -2.78 0.64 -0.21
N VAL A 100 -2.33 1.08 -1.39
CA VAL A 100 -3.18 1.33 -2.56
C VAL A 100 -4.00 0.10 -2.94
N GLY A 101 -3.45 -1.11 -2.82
CA GLY A 101 -4.19 -2.35 -3.12
C GLY A 101 -5.43 -2.53 -2.22
N LEU A 102 -5.30 -2.20 -0.94
CA LEU A 102 -6.41 -2.22 0.02
C LEU A 102 -7.47 -1.17 -0.35
N LEU A 103 -7.03 0.06 -0.67
CA LEU A 103 -7.94 1.16 -1.03
C LEU A 103 -8.75 0.85 -2.29
N ILE A 104 -8.13 0.24 -3.32
CA ILE A 104 -8.82 -0.16 -4.56
C ILE A 104 -10.01 -1.09 -4.24
N ASN A 105 -9.80 -2.09 -3.39
CA ASN A 105 -10.86 -3.03 -3.05
C ASN A 105 -11.90 -2.40 -2.11
N ALA A 106 -11.49 -1.53 -1.19
CA ALA A 106 -12.41 -0.79 -0.32
C ALA A 106 -13.37 0.09 -1.14
N ILE A 107 -12.87 0.78 -2.16
CA ILE A 107 -13.70 1.59 -3.07
C ILE A 107 -14.68 0.69 -3.86
N LYS A 108 -14.25 -0.48 -4.33
CA LYS A 108 -15.13 -1.42 -5.03
C LYS A 108 -16.23 -1.98 -4.13
N GLU A 109 -15.89 -2.32 -2.89
CA GLU A 109 -16.86 -2.78 -1.89
C GLU A 109 -17.84 -1.66 -1.52
N GLN A 110 -17.35 -0.42 -1.35
CA GLN A 110 -18.20 0.75 -1.13
C GLN A 110 -19.13 1.03 -2.31
N GLN A 111 -18.62 0.94 -3.55
CA GLN A 111 -19.43 1.12 -4.75
C GLN A 111 -20.56 0.08 -4.83
N LYS A 112 -20.26 -1.18 -4.50
CA LYS A 112 -21.25 -2.24 -4.46
C LYS A 112 -22.39 -1.91 -3.47
N GLN A 113 -22.07 -1.44 -2.26
CA GLN A 113 -23.09 -1.02 -1.28
C GLN A 113 -23.94 0.15 -1.80
N ILE A 114 -23.34 1.11 -2.50
CA ILE A 114 -24.07 2.24 -3.10
C ILE A 114 -25.04 1.74 -4.18
N ASP A 115 -24.61 0.82 -5.03
CA ASP A 115 -25.44 0.26 -6.09
C ASP A 115 -26.61 -0.55 -5.53
N GLU A 116 -26.37 -1.33 -4.47
CA GLU A 116 -27.40 -2.07 -3.74
C GLU A 116 -28.45 -1.11 -3.12
N LEU A 117 -28.00 -0.09 -2.37
CA LEU A 117 -28.89 0.91 -1.78
C LEU A 117 -29.68 1.72 -2.82
N ARG A 118 -29.08 2.00 -3.99
CA ARG A 118 -29.78 2.63 -5.10
C ARG A 118 -30.81 1.69 -5.72
N GLY A 119 -30.46 0.43 -5.94
CA GLY A 119 -31.40 -0.59 -6.42
C GLY A 119 -32.63 -0.68 -5.52
N GLU A 120 -32.42 -0.75 -4.20
CA GLU A 120 -33.50 -0.76 -3.20
C GLU A 120 -34.35 0.53 -3.23
N LYS A 121 -33.72 1.69 -3.41
CA LYS A 121 -34.42 2.98 -3.46
C LYS A 121 -35.19 3.20 -4.77
N TYR A 122 -34.80 2.53 -5.86
CA TYR A 122 -35.30 2.78 -7.21
C TYR A 122 -35.98 1.56 -7.89
N GLY A 123 -36.28 0.47 -7.17
CA GLY A 123 -37.15 -0.61 -7.65
C GLY A 123 -37.68 -1.48 -6.50
N THR A 124 -38.96 -1.87 -6.43
CA THR A 124 -39.96 -2.09 -7.49
C THR A 124 -41.29 -1.38 -7.21
N SER A 125 -41.63 -0.39 -8.03
CA SER A 125 -43.03 -0.07 -8.37
C SER A 125 -43.38 -0.90 -9.60
N ASN A 126 -43.97 -2.08 -9.40
CA ASN A 126 -44.79 -2.77 -10.40
C ASN A 126 -46.23 -2.73 -9.92
#